data_AF-A0A099T445-F1
#
_entry.id   AF-A0A099T445-F1
#
_cell.length_a   1.000
_cell.length_b   1.000
_cell.length_c   1.000
_cell.angle_alpha   90.00
_cell.angle_beta   90.00
_cell.angle_gamma   90.00
#
_symmetry.space_group_name_H-M   'P 1'
#
loop_
_entity.id
_entity.type
_entity.pdbx_description
1 polymer ?
#
loop_
_entity_poly.entity_id
_entity_poly.type
_entity_poly.pdbx_seq_one_letter_code
_entity_poly.pdbx_strand_id
1 'polypeptide(L)'
;MYGDNQKSGEVMLEIIKNNKMLKKITKLCDITWEEGLKKRAHGPNNWSYNGMLRDLGRKIEEKTGRKLIAGSLMHENAEKMGLLIPITKVVSNAKKIGTEKGYYGASLWTEEGLLQSLGNEIELIEGNKLPKLRDEEYYEES
;
A
#
# COMPACT_ATOMS: atom_id res chain seq x y z
N MET A 1 -5.64 -12.81 18.64
CA MET A 1 -4.73 -13.00 17.49
C MET A 1 -4.46 -11.62 16.87
N TYR A 2 -3.36 -10.97 17.27
CA TYR A 2 -2.88 -9.70 16.69
C TYR A 2 -1.46 -9.83 16.08
N GLY A 3 -0.81 -10.99 16.22
CA GLY A 3 0.59 -11.19 15.86
C GLY A 3 0.87 -11.34 14.36
N ASP A 4 -0.12 -11.71 13.54
CA ASP A 4 0.11 -11.97 12.11
C ASP A 4 0.01 -10.69 11.25
N ASN A 5 -0.78 -9.71 11.70
CA ASN A 5 -0.83 -8.37 11.10
C ASN A 5 0.50 -7.65 11.27
N GLN A 6 1.08 -7.73 12.46
CA GLN A 6 2.35 -7.08 12.77
C GLN A 6 3.49 -7.66 11.91
N LYS A 7 3.58 -8.99 11.78
CA LYS A 7 4.64 -9.63 10.99
C LYS A 7 4.58 -9.32 9.50
N SER A 8 3.39 -9.27 8.92
CA SER A 8 3.22 -8.98 7.49
C SER A 8 3.55 -7.52 7.17
N GLY A 9 3.15 -6.58 8.03
CA GLY A 9 3.54 -5.18 7.96
C GLY A 9 5.05 -4.99 8.07
N GLU A 10 5.67 -5.57 9.09
CA GLU A 10 7.12 -5.49 9.33
C GLU A 10 7.94 -6.00 8.14
N VAL A 11 7.60 -7.17 7.59
CA VAL A 11 8.29 -7.74 6.41
C VAL A 11 8.13 -6.85 5.19
N MET A 12 6.91 -6.36 4.91
CA MET A 12 6.68 -5.45 3.79
C MET A 12 7.50 -4.17 3.95
N LEU A 13 7.49 -3.58 5.15
CA LEU A 13 8.23 -2.36 5.49
C LEU A 13 9.74 -2.54 5.31
N GLU A 14 10.29 -3.65 5.78
CA GLU A 14 11.70 -3.99 5.62
C GLU A 14 12.10 -4.04 4.14
N ILE A 15 11.34 -4.75 3.31
CA ILE A 15 11.62 -4.87 1.88
C ILE A 15 11.56 -3.50 1.20
N ILE A 16 10.55 -2.67 1.46
CA ILE A 16 10.44 -1.36 0.79
C ILE A 16 11.50 -0.36 1.25
N LYS A 17 11.97 -0.46 2.50
CA LYS A 17 13.10 0.36 3.00
C LYS A 17 14.40 -0.06 2.30
N ASN A 18 14.67 -1.36 2.23
CA ASN A 18 15.84 -1.90 1.54
C ASN A 18 15.84 -1.55 0.04
N ASN A 19 14.66 -1.45 -0.58
CA ASN A 19 14.50 -1.08 -1.98
C ASN A 19 14.32 0.42 -2.22
N LYS A 20 14.43 1.28 -1.20
CA LYS A 20 14.30 2.73 -1.40
C LYS A 20 12.98 3.11 -2.08
N MET A 21 11.89 2.60 -1.50
CA MET A 21 10.52 2.71 -2.02
C MET A 21 9.53 3.37 -1.05
N LEU A 22 9.88 3.54 0.23
CA LEU A 22 8.95 4.08 1.22
C LEU A 22 8.38 5.44 0.80
N LYS A 23 9.24 6.40 0.50
CA LYS A 23 8.82 7.73 0.06
C LYS A 23 8.05 7.71 -1.26
N LYS A 24 8.39 6.81 -2.18
CA LYS A 24 7.69 6.63 -3.46
C LYS A 24 6.27 6.11 -3.28
N ILE A 25 6.08 5.15 -2.36
CA ILE A 25 4.76 4.60 -2.03
C ILE A 25 3.92 5.64 -1.26
N THR A 26 4.53 6.39 -0.35
CA THR A 26 3.86 7.53 0.32
C THR A 26 3.40 8.56 -0.72
N LYS A 27 4.28 8.95 -1.65
CA LYS A 27 3.96 9.87 -2.76
C LYS A 27 2.80 9.37 -3.62
N LEU A 28 2.81 8.08 -3.97
CA LEU A 28 1.71 7.45 -4.72
C LEU A 28 0.37 7.62 -3.99
N CYS A 29 0.35 7.39 -2.69
CA CYS A 29 -0.85 7.57 -1.87
C CYS A 29 -1.29 9.03 -1.81
N ASP A 30 -0.38 9.98 -1.64
CA ASP A 30 -0.69 11.41 -1.55
C ASP A 30 -1.25 11.95 -2.87
N ILE A 31 -0.65 11.60 -4.01
CA ILE A 31 -1.14 11.99 -5.34
C ILE A 31 -2.51 11.39 -5.60
N THR A 32 -2.70 10.11 -5.27
CA THR A 32 -3.98 9.43 -5.47
C THR A 32 -5.08 10.04 -4.63
N TRP A 33 -4.78 10.39 -3.37
CA TRP A 33 -5.70 11.10 -2.50
C TRP A 33 -6.11 12.45 -3.09
N GLU A 34 -5.13 13.26 -3.50
CA GLU A 34 -5.38 14.58 -4.10
C GLU A 34 -6.22 14.49 -5.38
N GLU A 35 -5.91 13.54 -6.27
CA GLU A 35 -6.72 13.30 -7.47
C GLU A 35 -8.14 12.83 -7.13
N GLY A 36 -8.28 11.99 -6.09
CA GLY A 36 -9.57 11.56 -5.55
C GLY A 36 -10.41 12.72 -5.03
N LEU A 37 -9.78 13.66 -4.32
CA LEU A 37 -10.43 14.89 -3.85
C LEU A 37 -10.93 15.73 -5.02
N LYS A 38 -10.09 15.97 -6.03
CA LYS A 38 -10.46 16.74 -7.24
C LYS A 38 -11.62 16.12 -8.00
N LYS A 39 -11.66 14.78 -8.08
CA LYS A 39 -12.73 14.02 -8.74
C LYS A 39 -14.00 13.87 -7.88
N ARG A 40 -14.04 14.45 -6.67
CA ARG A 40 -15.13 14.33 -5.68
C ARG A 40 -15.50 12.88 -5.36
N ALA A 41 -14.53 11.98 -5.43
CA ALA A 41 -14.73 10.56 -5.22
C ALA A 41 -14.61 10.21 -3.72
N HIS A 42 -15.52 10.68 -2.87
CA HIS A 42 -15.34 10.53 -1.41
C HIS A 42 -16.10 9.33 -0.79
N GLY A 43 -15.41 8.64 0.13
CA GLY A 43 -15.99 7.73 1.13
C GLY A 43 -15.03 7.66 2.33
N PRO A 44 -15.48 7.50 3.59
CA PRO A 44 -14.65 7.81 4.76
C PRO A 44 -13.48 6.84 5.04
N ASN A 45 -13.53 5.59 4.59
CA ASN A 45 -12.60 4.54 5.06
C ASN A 45 -11.66 3.94 4.00
N ASN A 46 -11.82 4.27 2.72
CA ASN A 46 -10.99 3.69 1.64
C ASN A 46 -9.82 4.59 1.21
N TRP A 47 -9.69 5.75 1.84
CA TRP A 47 -8.74 6.78 1.41
C TRP A 47 -7.63 7.08 2.43
N SER A 48 -7.59 6.35 3.53
CA SER A 48 -6.40 6.23 4.37
C SER A 48 -5.29 5.49 3.62
N TYR A 49 -4.03 5.58 4.08
CA TYR A 49 -2.92 4.82 3.50
C TYR A 49 -3.24 3.31 3.46
N ASN A 50 -3.73 2.73 4.57
CA ASN A 50 -4.12 1.32 4.58
C ASN A 50 -5.31 1.00 3.67
N GLY A 51 -6.27 1.92 3.52
CA GLY A 51 -7.48 1.72 2.74
C GLY A 51 -7.16 1.71 1.25
N MET A 52 -6.34 2.66 0.80
CA MET A 52 -5.92 2.77 -0.59
C MET A 52 -5.01 1.62 -1.00
N LEU A 53 -4.06 1.24 -0.15
CA LEU A 53 -3.16 0.13 -0.44
C LEU A 53 -3.89 -1.22 -0.40
N ARG A 54 -4.83 -1.43 0.52
CA ARG A 54 -5.73 -2.60 0.50
C ARG A 54 -6.51 -2.68 -0.81
N ASP A 55 -7.12 -1.57 -1.22
CA ASP A 55 -7.92 -1.52 -2.45
C ASP A 55 -7.05 -1.71 -3.71
N LEU A 56 -5.79 -1.23 -3.70
CA LEU A 56 -4.80 -1.55 -4.74
C LEU A 56 -4.50 -3.05 -4.77
N GLY A 57 -4.28 -3.70 -3.63
CA GLY A 57 -4.04 -5.15 -3.57
C GLY A 57 -5.21 -5.96 -4.11
N ARG A 58 -6.44 -5.59 -3.76
CA ARG A 58 -7.65 -6.19 -4.37
C ARG A 58 -7.71 -6.01 -5.87
N LYS A 59 -7.28 -4.84 -6.37
CA LYS A 59 -7.25 -4.53 -7.80
C LYS A 59 -6.22 -5.37 -8.54
N ILE A 60 -5.04 -5.59 -7.95
CA ILE A 60 -3.98 -6.48 -8.49
C ILE A 60 -4.46 -7.94 -8.52
N GLU A 61 -5.21 -8.39 -7.50
CA GLU A 61 -5.80 -9.74 -7.46
C GLU A 61 -7.05 -9.89 -8.36
N GLU A 62 -7.47 -8.83 -9.04
CA GLU A 62 -8.72 -8.80 -9.82
C GLU A 62 -9.96 -9.25 -9.02
N LYS A 63 -9.99 -9.03 -7.71
CA LYS A 63 -11.14 -9.38 -6.87
C LYS A 63 -12.35 -8.52 -7.28
N THR A 64 -13.25 -9.12 -8.07
CA THR A 64 -14.45 -8.47 -8.61
C THR A 64 -15.60 -8.55 -7.61
N GLY A 65 -15.95 -7.43 -6.99
CA GLY A 65 -17.10 -7.40 -6.09
C GLY A 65 -17.68 -6.01 -5.81
N ARG A 66 -16.86 -4.95 -5.88
CA ARG A 66 -17.29 -3.55 -5.74
C ARG A 66 -16.44 -2.65 -6.63
N LYS A 67 -16.99 -1.49 -7.03
CA LYS A 67 -16.23 -0.45 -7.73
C LYS A 67 -15.16 0.11 -6.78
N LEU A 68 -13.92 -0.36 -6.89
CA LEU A 68 -12.78 0.07 -6.08
C LEU A 68 -12.22 1.37 -6.66
N ILE A 69 -12.89 2.50 -6.40
CA ILE A 69 -12.47 3.79 -6.99
C ILE A 69 -11.04 4.15 -6.57
N ALA A 70 -10.72 4.01 -5.27
CA ALA A 70 -9.37 4.22 -4.76
C ALA A 70 -8.37 3.23 -5.37
N GLY A 71 -8.70 1.94 -5.43
CA GLY A 71 -7.83 0.90 -5.99
C GLY A 71 -7.52 1.10 -7.49
N SER A 72 -8.53 1.46 -8.30
CA SER A 72 -8.32 1.77 -9.72
C SER A 72 -7.45 3.00 -9.91
N LEU A 73 -7.68 4.05 -9.13
CA LEU A 73 -6.89 5.28 -9.22
C LEU A 73 -5.44 5.06 -8.76
N MET A 74 -5.25 4.29 -7.68
CA MET A 74 -3.93 3.87 -7.22
C MET A 74 -3.19 3.06 -8.29
N HIS A 75 -3.89 2.16 -8.98
CA HIS A 75 -3.30 1.36 -10.06
C HIS A 75 -2.83 2.25 -11.22
N GLU A 76 -3.70 3.14 -11.72
CA GLU A 76 -3.36 4.08 -12.79
C GLU A 76 -2.16 4.97 -12.43
N ASN A 77 -2.12 5.47 -11.19
CA ASN A 77 -1.04 6.33 -10.73
C ASN A 77 0.25 5.54 -10.48
N ALA A 78 0.16 4.30 -10.00
CA ALA A 78 1.30 3.41 -9.88
C ALA A 78 1.91 3.09 -11.25
N GLU A 79 1.09 2.92 -12.29
CA GLU A 79 1.56 2.74 -13.67
C GLU A 79 2.27 3.99 -14.19
N LYS A 80 1.66 5.17 -14.06
CA LYS A 80 2.27 6.44 -14.48
C LYS A 80 3.61 6.71 -13.78
N MET A 81 3.73 6.33 -12.51
CA MET A 81 4.96 6.48 -11.72
C MET A 81 5.97 5.36 -11.95
N GLY A 82 5.65 4.33 -12.76
CA GLY A 82 6.51 3.16 -12.94
C GLY A 82 6.67 2.28 -11.69
N LEU A 83 5.75 2.38 -10.73
CA LEU A 83 5.79 1.68 -9.43
C LEU A 83 4.98 0.39 -9.39
N LEU A 84 4.08 0.13 -10.35
CA LEU A 84 3.23 -1.06 -10.31
C LEU A 84 4.05 -2.37 -10.28
N ILE A 85 5.02 -2.52 -11.18
CA ILE A 85 5.90 -3.71 -11.24
C ILE A 85 6.79 -3.81 -9.97
N PRO A 86 7.44 -2.74 -9.49
CA PRO A 86 8.14 -2.77 -8.21
C PRO A 86 7.27 -3.22 -7.04
N ILE A 87 6.04 -2.69 -6.91
CA ILE A 87 5.11 -3.03 -5.83
C ILE A 87 4.74 -4.52 -5.88
N THR A 88 4.41 -5.06 -7.06
CA THR A 88 4.07 -6.49 -7.19
C THR A 88 5.26 -7.39 -6.86
N LYS A 89 6.49 -6.99 -7.20
CA LYS A 89 7.72 -7.70 -6.79
C LYS A 89 7.91 -7.69 -5.27
N VAL A 90 7.69 -6.56 -4.60
CA VAL A 90 7.75 -6.47 -3.13
C VAL A 90 6.77 -7.45 -2.49
N VAL A 91 5.51 -7.46 -2.96
CA VAL A 91 4.47 -8.37 -2.47
C VAL A 91 4.86 -9.83 -2.66
N SER A 92 5.37 -10.19 -3.85
CA SER A 92 5.84 -11.56 -4.13
C SER A 92 7.00 -11.98 -3.23
N ASN A 93 7.97 -11.09 -3.01
CA ASN A 93 9.10 -11.33 -2.11
C ASN A 93 8.64 -11.51 -0.66
N ALA A 94 7.69 -10.69 -0.19
CA ALA A 94 7.12 -10.83 1.14
C ALA A 94 6.44 -12.18 1.31
N LYS A 95 5.62 -12.62 0.34
CA LYS A 95 5.00 -13.96 0.36
C LYS A 95 6.05 -15.06 0.47
N LYS A 96 7.13 -14.99 -0.31
CA LYS A 96 8.24 -15.96 -0.24
C LYS A 96 8.89 -16.00 1.15
N ILE A 97 9.14 -14.84 1.77
CA ILE A 97 9.69 -14.77 3.13
C ILE A 97 8.70 -15.35 4.15
N GLY A 98 7.41 -15.00 4.04
CA GLY A 98 6.38 -15.51 4.94
C GLY A 98 6.24 -17.03 4.86
N THR A 99 6.35 -17.55 3.64
CA THR A 99 6.48 -18.97 3.32
C THR A 99 7.65 -19.62 4.06
N GLU A 100 8.86 -19.09 3.89
CA GLU A 100 10.09 -19.63 4.48
C GLU A 100 10.06 -19.60 6.02
N LYS A 101 9.39 -18.59 6.60
CA LYS A 101 9.19 -18.43 8.04
C LYS A 101 8.01 -19.22 8.60
N GLY A 102 7.28 -19.98 7.78
CA GLY A 102 6.18 -20.85 8.22
C GLY A 102 4.87 -20.11 8.55
N TYR A 103 4.63 -18.93 7.98
CA TYR A 103 3.41 -18.14 8.21
C TYR A 103 2.22 -18.53 7.30
N TYR A 104 2.32 -19.68 6.62
CA TYR A 104 1.28 -20.21 5.74
C TYR A 104 -0.05 -20.41 6.49
N GLY A 105 -1.11 -19.75 6.01
CA GLY A 105 -2.47 -19.86 6.56
C GLY A 105 -3.00 -18.59 7.24
N ALA A 106 -2.15 -17.58 7.48
CA ALA A 106 -2.63 -16.29 7.97
C ALA A 106 -3.29 -15.48 6.85
N SER A 107 -4.46 -14.90 7.14
CA SER A 107 -5.33 -14.21 6.17
C SER A 107 -4.69 -13.02 5.45
N LEU A 108 -3.60 -12.47 6.01
CA LEU A 108 -2.94 -11.28 5.48
C LEU A 108 -1.80 -11.55 4.50
N TRP A 109 -1.42 -12.80 4.22
CA TRP A 109 -0.40 -13.12 3.22
C TRP A 109 -0.95 -13.15 1.78
N THR A 110 -1.96 -12.32 1.52
CA THR A 110 -2.57 -12.03 0.20
C THR A 110 -2.07 -10.66 -0.29
N GLU A 111 -2.20 -10.31 -1.57
CA GLU A 111 -1.80 -8.99 -2.08
C GLU A 111 -2.57 -7.88 -1.32
N GLU A 112 -3.87 -8.09 -1.14
CA GLU A 112 -4.75 -7.24 -0.35
C GLU A 112 -4.23 -7.08 1.09
N GLY A 113 -3.97 -8.18 1.79
CA GLY A 113 -3.57 -8.16 3.19
C GLY A 113 -2.17 -7.59 3.42
N LEU A 114 -1.22 -7.89 2.53
CA LEU A 114 0.15 -7.40 2.61
C LEU A 114 0.20 -5.88 2.38
N LEU A 115 -0.51 -5.39 1.37
CA LEU A 115 -0.57 -3.95 1.10
C LEU A 115 -1.38 -3.20 2.16
N GLN A 116 -2.46 -3.78 2.69
CA GLN A 116 -3.16 -3.21 3.83
C GLN A 116 -2.23 -3.06 5.05
N SER A 117 -1.46 -4.11 5.36
CA SER A 117 -0.55 -4.13 6.50
C SER A 117 0.58 -3.13 6.32
N LEU A 118 1.14 -3.02 5.10
CA LEU A 118 2.09 -1.98 4.76
C LEU A 118 1.51 -0.58 4.98
N GLY A 119 0.26 -0.35 4.59
CA GLY A 119 -0.39 0.93 4.81
C GLY A 119 -0.53 1.26 6.29
N ASN A 120 -0.82 0.29 7.16
CA ASN A 120 -0.81 0.53 8.62
C ASN A 120 0.57 1.00 9.12
N GLU A 121 1.66 0.39 8.64
CA GLU A 121 3.02 0.81 8.99
C GLU A 121 3.31 2.24 8.53
N ILE A 122 2.85 2.62 7.32
CA ILE A 122 2.98 3.99 6.83
C ILE A 122 2.18 4.95 7.70
N GLU A 123 0.95 4.62 8.11
CA GLU A 123 0.15 5.47 9.01
C GLU A 123 0.86 5.71 10.35
N LEU A 124 1.55 4.69 10.89
CA LEU A 124 2.34 4.80 12.10
C LEU A 124 3.56 5.71 11.92
N ILE A 125 4.29 5.57 10.80
CA ILE A 125 5.47 6.39 10.47
C ILE A 125 5.06 7.85 10.25
N GLU A 126 3.97 8.10 9.52
CA GLU A 126 3.48 9.43 9.21
C GLU A 126 2.75 10.11 10.38
N GLY A 127 2.39 9.34 11.41
CA GLY A 127 1.60 9.80 12.55
C GLY A 127 0.16 10.21 12.17
N ASN A 128 -0.33 9.80 10.99
CA ASN A 128 -1.67 10.13 10.50
C ASN A 128 -2.19 9.03 9.57
N LYS A 129 -3.51 8.79 9.61
CA LYS A 129 -4.19 7.83 8.73
C LYS A 129 -4.34 8.34 7.31
N LEU A 130 -4.59 9.64 7.17
CA LEU A 130 -4.92 10.25 5.90
C LEU A 130 -3.65 10.77 5.20
N PRO A 131 -3.51 10.50 3.89
CA PRO A 131 -2.50 11.14 3.05
C PRO A 131 -2.68 12.66 3.03
N LYS A 132 -1.60 13.35 2.64
CA LYS A 132 -1.62 14.82 2.47
C LYS A 132 -0.65 15.19 1.36
N LEU A 133 -0.97 16.22 0.60
CA LEU A 133 -0.02 16.76 -0.38
C LEU A 133 1.16 17.38 0.38
N ARG A 134 2.37 17.11 -0.10
CA ARG A 134 3.64 17.56 0.47
C ARG A 134 4.55 18.05 -0.66
N ASP A 135 5.53 18.87 -0.31
CA ASP A 135 6.54 19.38 -1.25
C ASP A 135 7.49 18.28 -1.73
N GLU A 136 8.11 18.48 -2.89
CA GLU A 136 8.98 17.47 -3.52
C GLU A 136 10.17 17.06 -2.64
N GLU A 137 10.73 18.00 -1.88
CA GLU A 137 11.81 17.77 -0.90
C GLU A 137 11.45 16.69 0.13
N TYR A 138 10.17 16.53 0.46
CA TYR A 138 9.73 15.48 1.39
C TYR A 138 9.95 14.06 0.83
N TYR A 139 9.87 13.91 -0.49
CA TYR A 139 9.97 12.63 -1.19
C TYR A 139 11.37 12.31 -1.66
N GLU A 140 12.27 13.29 -1.66
CA GLU A 140 13.69 13.06 -1.90
C GLU A 140 14.24 12.17 -0.78
N GLU A 141 14.83 11.04 -1.14
CA GLU A 141 15.45 10.15 -0.17
C GLU A 141 16.75 10.76 0.31
N SER A 142 16.86 10.98 1.62
CA SER A 142 18.11 11.33 2.29
C SER A 142 19.13 10.21 2.23
#